data_AF-A0A143ZUL5-F1
#
_entry.id   AF-A0A143ZUL5-F1
#
_cell.length_a   1.000
_cell.length_b   1.000
_cell.length_c   1.000
_cell.angle_alpha   90.00
_cell.angle_beta   90.00
_cell.angle_gamma   90.00
#
_symmetry.space_group_name_H-M   'P 1'
#
loop_
_entity.id
_entity.type
_entity.pdbx_description
1 polymer ?
#
loop_
_entity_poly.entity_id
_entity_poly.type
_entity_poly.pdbx_seq_one_letter_code
_entity_poly.pdbx_strand_id
1 'polypeptide(L)'
;MWQKKIGGFSLHDLFWTFVAGCMIGVFVEQVFVYVAVGVMESRAGLVVGPFNPIYGVGAVVMLLCLYRFKRWPALLMAVSALCGSAIEYVFSFCEETFFGTRSWDYSNEPFNLNGRICLKYAFYWAVLGALFIYCIYPALSKLIGIIRGNVGEILSWTMLIFLIVDMILSAAAVARYKQRYFDPTPHSIVDQILDDTYPDRKIEEIFPSMKKSREQFGLMEGEGPGKREEASEASKAA
;
A
#
# COMPACT_ATOMS: atom_id res chain seq x y z
N MET A 1 -13.94 -0.46 24.52
CA MET A 1 -12.61 -0.77 23.92
C MET A 1 -11.95 0.47 23.33
N TRP A 2 -12.66 1.22 22.51
CA TRP A 2 -12.17 2.38 21.74
C TRP A 2 -11.63 3.57 22.56
N GLN A 3 -11.92 3.63 23.86
CA GLN A 3 -11.44 4.70 24.76
C GLN A 3 -10.04 4.45 25.35
N LYS A 4 -9.45 3.26 25.14
CA LYS A 4 -8.10 2.96 25.62
C LYS A 4 -7.08 3.90 24.95
N LYS A 5 -6.14 4.43 25.73
CA LYS A 5 -5.13 5.37 25.23
C LYS A 5 -3.81 4.68 24.88
N ILE A 6 -3.21 5.08 23.76
CA ILE A 6 -1.86 4.69 23.32
C ILE A 6 -1.16 5.97 22.86
N GLY A 7 0.01 6.28 23.45
CA GLY A 7 0.79 7.47 23.07
C GLY A 7 0.06 8.81 23.24
N GLY A 8 -0.95 8.88 24.12
CA GLY A 8 -1.78 10.07 24.34
C GLY A 8 -3.07 10.14 23.50
N PHE A 9 -3.26 9.24 22.53
CA PHE A 9 -4.43 9.17 21.65
C PHE A 9 -5.34 8.00 22.02
N SER A 10 -6.65 8.14 21.83
CA SER A 10 -7.56 7.01 22.00
C SER A 10 -7.45 6.03 20.83
N LEU A 11 -7.77 4.74 21.05
CA LEU A 11 -7.84 3.75 19.99
C LEU A 11 -8.79 4.18 18.87
N HIS A 12 -9.87 4.88 19.21
CA HIS A 12 -10.76 5.49 18.23
C HIS A 12 -10.02 6.48 17.32
N ASP A 13 -9.23 7.39 17.91
CA ASP A 13 -8.51 8.41 17.14
C ASP A 13 -7.44 7.76 16.24
N LEU A 14 -6.75 6.74 16.74
CA LEU A 14 -5.74 6.00 15.96
C LEU A 14 -6.38 5.21 14.83
N PHE A 15 -7.52 4.55 15.08
CA PHE A 15 -8.23 3.79 14.05
C PHE A 15 -8.76 4.69 12.94
N TRP A 16 -9.41 5.79 13.26
CA TRP A 16 -9.86 6.70 12.20
C TRP A 16 -8.72 7.48 11.53
N THR A 17 -7.60 7.68 12.24
CA THR A 17 -6.36 8.17 11.61
C THR A 17 -5.83 7.13 10.60
N PHE A 18 -5.87 5.85 10.95
CA PHE A 18 -5.51 4.77 10.04
C PHE A 18 -6.43 4.75 8.80
N VAL A 19 -7.76 4.73 8.99
CA VAL A 19 -8.73 4.70 7.88
C VAL A 19 -8.55 5.90 6.95
N ALA A 20 -8.43 7.11 7.50
CA ALA A 20 -8.21 8.30 6.69
C ALA A 20 -6.82 8.28 6.03
N GLY A 21 -5.79 7.79 6.73
CA GLY A 21 -4.45 7.60 6.18
C GLY A 21 -4.42 6.66 4.99
N CYS A 22 -5.21 5.57 5.02
CA CYS A 22 -5.37 4.65 3.89
C CYS A 22 -5.85 5.37 2.62
N MET A 23 -6.75 6.35 2.74
CA MET A 23 -7.32 7.07 1.60
C MET A 23 -6.47 8.28 1.18
N ILE A 24 -6.05 9.10 2.14
CA ILE A 24 -5.23 10.29 1.90
C ILE A 24 -3.89 9.88 1.29
N GLY A 25 -3.28 8.79 1.76
CA GLY A 25 -2.04 8.28 1.19
C GLY A 25 -2.18 7.89 -0.28
N VAL A 26 -3.26 7.19 -0.64
CA VAL A 26 -3.54 6.82 -2.05
C VAL A 26 -3.64 8.08 -2.91
N PHE A 27 -4.37 9.09 -2.45
CA PHE A 27 -4.52 10.35 -3.17
C PHE A 27 -3.19 11.11 -3.31
N VAL A 28 -2.42 11.23 -2.22
CA VAL A 28 -1.12 11.92 -2.22
C VAL A 28 -0.15 11.23 -3.17
N GLU A 29 -0.05 9.90 -3.12
CA GLU A 29 0.86 9.17 -4.01
C GLU A 29 0.39 9.22 -5.47
N GLN A 30 -0.92 9.12 -5.71
CA GLN A 30 -1.47 9.23 -7.05
C GLN A 30 -1.19 10.61 -7.67
N VAL A 31 -1.33 11.70 -6.91
CA VAL A 31 -0.93 13.05 -7.35
C VAL A 31 0.58 13.13 -7.58
N PHE A 32 1.39 12.57 -6.68
CA PHE A 32 2.85 12.57 -6.82
C PHE A 32 3.30 11.87 -8.11
N VAL A 33 2.77 10.67 -8.38
CA VAL A 33 3.06 9.89 -9.60
C VAL A 33 2.57 10.62 -10.85
N TYR A 34 1.38 11.20 -10.81
CA TYR A 34 0.85 11.97 -11.93
C TYR A 34 1.74 13.18 -12.26
N VAL A 35 2.23 13.90 -11.24
CA VAL A 35 3.17 15.02 -11.45
C VAL A 35 4.53 14.54 -11.95
N ALA A 36 5.03 13.41 -11.47
CA ALA A 36 6.35 12.89 -11.81
C ALA A 36 6.41 12.23 -13.20
N VAL A 37 5.36 11.50 -13.59
CA VAL A 37 5.35 10.62 -14.79
C VAL A 37 4.26 11.00 -15.80
N GLY A 38 3.26 11.80 -15.40
CA GLY A 38 2.14 12.21 -16.26
C GLY A 38 1.03 11.18 -16.42
N VAL A 39 1.10 10.04 -15.71
CA VAL A 39 0.14 8.95 -15.83
C VAL A 39 -0.65 8.79 -14.53
N MET A 40 -1.97 8.67 -14.65
CA MET A 40 -2.85 8.39 -13.53
C MET A 40 -2.92 6.88 -13.31
N GLU A 41 -2.12 6.37 -12.37
CA GLU A 41 -2.14 4.97 -11.96
C GLU A 41 -2.90 4.79 -10.63
N SER A 42 -3.57 3.65 -10.45
CA SER A 42 -4.09 3.26 -9.15
C SER A 42 -2.94 3.03 -8.16
N ARG A 43 -3.16 3.47 -6.92
CA ARG A 43 -2.30 3.22 -5.75
C ARG A 43 -3.05 2.56 -4.59
N ALA A 44 -4.26 2.06 -4.87
CA ALA A 44 -5.03 1.28 -3.91
C ALA A 44 -4.25 0.00 -3.53
N GLY A 45 -4.31 -0.35 -2.24
CA GLY A 45 -3.74 -1.58 -1.71
C GLY A 45 -4.78 -2.68 -1.53
N LEU A 46 -6.06 -2.36 -1.70
CA LEU A 46 -7.20 -3.27 -1.60
C LEU A 46 -8.09 -3.21 -2.84
N VAL A 47 -8.92 -4.24 -3.01
CA VAL A 47 -9.80 -4.38 -4.18
C VAL A 47 -11.12 -3.63 -4.05
N VAL A 48 -11.56 -3.28 -2.84
CA VAL A 48 -12.80 -2.52 -2.59
C VAL A 48 -12.51 -1.12 -2.04
N GLY A 49 -12.45 -0.15 -2.96
CA GLY A 49 -12.31 1.27 -2.63
C GLY A 49 -10.85 1.75 -2.53
N PRO A 50 -10.63 3.05 -2.30
CA PRO A 50 -9.31 3.66 -2.38
C PRO A 50 -8.53 3.49 -1.07
N PHE A 51 -8.43 2.27 -0.57
CA PHE A 51 -7.73 1.98 0.69
C PHE A 51 -6.38 1.33 0.42
N ASN A 52 -5.35 1.85 1.07
CA ASN A 52 -4.06 1.18 1.15
C ASN A 52 -3.60 1.11 2.62
N PRO A 53 -3.69 -0.07 3.27
CA PRO A 53 -3.32 -0.25 4.67
C PRO A 53 -1.91 0.21 5.03
N ILE A 54 -0.95 0.13 4.09
CA ILE A 54 0.43 0.54 4.33
C ILE A 54 0.50 2.04 4.64
N TYR A 55 -0.26 2.86 3.89
CA TYR A 55 -0.33 4.31 4.18
C TYR A 55 -1.07 4.60 5.47
N GLY A 56 -2.11 3.82 5.81
CA GLY A 56 -2.80 3.92 7.10
C GLY A 56 -1.86 3.66 8.27
N VAL A 57 -1.06 2.58 8.21
CA VAL A 57 -0.03 2.27 9.22
C VAL A 57 0.99 3.40 9.29
N GLY A 58 1.48 3.87 8.14
CA GLY A 58 2.40 5.00 8.05
C GLY A 58 1.87 6.25 8.74
N ALA A 59 0.61 6.63 8.49
CA ALA A 59 -0.03 7.78 9.12
C ALA A 59 -0.11 7.66 10.65
N VAL A 60 -0.45 6.48 11.17
CA VAL A 60 -0.49 6.22 12.63
C VAL A 60 0.91 6.28 13.25
N VAL A 61 1.89 5.65 12.63
CA VAL A 61 3.30 5.68 13.10
C VAL A 61 3.81 7.12 13.11
N MET A 62 3.59 7.86 12.02
CA MET A 62 3.97 9.27 11.92
C MET A 62 3.27 10.12 12.98
N LEU A 63 1.98 9.90 13.23
CA LEU A 63 1.27 10.62 14.29
C LEU A 63 1.90 10.37 15.68
N LEU A 64 2.11 9.10 16.03
CA LEU A 64 2.68 8.70 17.32
C LEU A 64 4.11 9.18 17.52
N CYS A 65 4.91 9.23 16.45
CA CYS A 65 6.30 9.66 16.46
C CYS A 65 6.44 11.19 16.48
N LEU A 66 5.62 11.91 15.71
CA LEU A 66 5.85 13.33 15.43
C LEU A 66 5.04 14.27 16.30
N TYR A 67 3.85 13.90 16.73
CA TYR A 67 2.93 14.84 17.40
C TYR A 67 3.52 15.44 18.68
N ARG A 68 4.35 14.67 19.41
CA ARG A 68 5.04 15.14 20.62
C ARG A 68 6.04 16.28 20.35
N PHE A 69 6.52 16.41 19.11
CA PHE A 69 7.48 17.42 18.68
C PHE A 69 6.82 18.62 17.98
N LYS A 70 5.49 18.71 17.98
CA LYS A 70 4.73 19.82 17.34
C LYS A 70 5.15 21.23 17.81
N ARG A 71 5.79 21.37 18.98
CA ARG A 71 6.31 22.66 19.47
C ARG A 71 7.70 23.02 18.94
N TRP A 72 8.39 22.08 18.27
CA TRP A 72 9.77 22.20 17.82
C TRP A 72 9.87 21.84 16.33
N PRO A 73 9.53 22.77 15.40
CA PRO A 73 9.37 22.45 13.98
C PRO A 73 10.61 21.81 13.33
N ALA A 74 11.80 22.32 13.64
CA ALA A 74 13.06 21.76 13.12
C ALA A 74 13.29 20.31 13.58
N LEU A 75 13.04 20.03 14.86
CA LEU A 75 13.16 18.69 15.41
C LEU A 75 12.09 17.75 14.82
N LEU A 76 10.86 18.24 14.65
CA LEU A 76 9.79 17.49 14.01
C LEU A 76 10.17 17.08 12.60
N MET A 77 10.71 18.00 11.80
CA MET A 77 11.19 17.70 10.43
C MET A 77 12.32 16.67 10.43
N ALA A 78 13.29 16.79 11.34
CA ALA A 78 14.38 15.83 11.46
C ALA A 78 13.90 14.42 11.85
N VAL A 79 13.02 14.33 12.86
CA VAL A 79 12.40 13.05 13.26
C VAL A 79 11.53 12.50 12.14
N SER A 80 10.84 13.36 11.39
CA SER A 80 10.02 12.97 10.26
C SER A 80 10.84 12.38 9.11
N ALA A 81 11.97 13.00 8.75
CA ALA A 81 12.91 12.44 7.79
C ALA A 81 13.38 11.05 8.23
N LEU A 82 13.77 10.91 9.50
CA LEU A 82 14.26 9.64 10.05
C LEU A 82 13.17 8.56 10.08
N CYS A 83 11.99 8.88 10.60
CA CYS A 83 10.88 7.93 10.69
C CYS A 83 10.36 7.52 9.30
N GLY A 84 10.19 8.47 8.38
CA GLY A 84 9.77 8.18 7.01
C GLY A 84 10.78 7.30 6.29
N SER A 85 12.07 7.64 6.38
CA SER A 85 13.14 6.81 5.80
C SER A 85 13.21 5.43 6.44
N ALA A 86 13.01 5.31 7.75
CA ALA A 86 12.99 4.01 8.42
C ALA A 86 11.81 3.13 7.94
N ILE A 87 10.62 3.70 7.81
CA ILE A 87 9.44 2.99 7.26
C ILE A 87 9.71 2.55 5.82
N GLU A 88 10.23 3.45 4.98
CA GLU A 88 10.57 3.17 3.59
C GLU A 88 11.60 2.04 3.49
N TYR A 89 12.66 2.10 4.30
CA TYR A 89 13.68 1.04 4.32
C TYR A 89 13.11 -0.32 4.72
N VAL A 90 12.32 -0.38 5.81
CA VAL A 90 11.71 -1.62 6.29
C VAL A 90 10.76 -2.18 5.24
N PHE A 91 9.96 -1.35 4.59
CA PHE A 91 9.04 -1.79 3.56
C PHE A 91 9.77 -2.38 2.35
N SER A 92 10.79 -1.67 1.84
CA SER A 92 11.64 -2.17 0.75
C SER A 92 12.33 -3.50 1.12
N PHE A 93 12.81 -3.63 2.36
CA PHE A 93 13.46 -4.86 2.82
C PHE A 93 12.49 -6.05 2.92
N CYS A 94 11.31 -5.82 3.51
CA CYS A 94 10.27 -6.84 3.60
C CYS A 94 9.79 -7.26 2.20
N GLU A 95 9.56 -6.29 1.31
CA GLU A 95 9.11 -6.56 -0.05
C GLU A 95 10.09 -7.48 -0.79
N GLU A 96 11.38 -7.19 -0.75
CA GLU A 96 12.38 -8.02 -1.38
C GLU A 96 12.50 -9.39 -0.73
N THR A 97 12.39 -9.47 0.60
CA THR A 97 12.52 -10.74 1.33
C THR A 97 11.35 -11.70 1.01
N PHE A 98 10.12 -11.18 0.90
CA PHE A 98 8.93 -12.01 0.70
C PHE A 98 8.56 -12.20 -0.78
N PHE A 99 8.86 -11.22 -1.63
CA PHE A 99 8.41 -11.22 -3.03
C PHE A 99 9.56 -11.19 -4.03
N GLY A 100 10.81 -10.99 -3.60
CA GLY A 100 11.96 -10.89 -4.50
C GLY A 100 11.94 -9.63 -5.38
N THR A 101 11.06 -8.67 -5.11
CA THR A 101 10.89 -7.43 -5.87
C THR A 101 11.22 -6.22 -5.02
N ARG A 102 11.48 -5.08 -5.68
CA ARG A 102 11.57 -3.77 -5.04
C ARG A 102 10.67 -2.78 -5.78
N SER A 103 9.80 -2.10 -5.04
CA SER A 103 8.91 -1.09 -5.58
C SER A 103 9.64 0.17 -6.06
N TRP A 104 10.85 0.41 -5.54
CA TRP A 104 11.72 1.50 -5.98
C TRP A 104 13.20 1.11 -5.87
N ASP A 105 14.02 1.77 -6.68
CA ASP A 105 15.48 1.66 -6.65
C ASP A 105 16.12 3.05 -6.75
N TYR A 106 16.78 3.45 -5.66
CA TYR A 106 17.50 4.72 -5.52
C TYR A 106 19.02 4.53 -5.61
N SER A 107 19.52 3.43 -6.17
CA SER A 107 20.96 3.16 -6.30
C SER A 107 21.72 4.25 -7.04
N ASN A 108 21.04 4.96 -7.95
CA ASN A 108 21.59 6.07 -8.73
C ASN A 108 21.48 7.44 -8.04
N GLU A 109 20.84 7.51 -6.87
CA GLU A 109 20.67 8.76 -6.12
C GLU A 109 21.83 8.98 -5.15
N PRO A 110 22.26 10.24 -4.93
CA PRO A 110 23.30 10.55 -3.95
C PRO A 110 22.84 10.24 -2.53
N PHE A 111 23.79 9.80 -1.69
CA PHE A 111 23.55 9.40 -0.29
C PHE A 111 22.47 8.32 -0.14
N ASN A 112 22.41 7.39 -1.10
CA ASN A 112 21.53 6.23 -0.96
C ASN A 112 22.10 5.21 0.02
N LEU A 113 21.20 4.44 0.64
CA LEU A 113 21.55 3.29 1.47
C LEU A 113 20.95 2.03 0.85
N ASN A 114 21.81 1.17 0.30
CA ASN A 114 21.45 -0.06 -0.40
C ASN A 114 20.44 0.14 -1.55
N GLY A 115 20.38 1.35 -2.13
CA GLY A 115 19.34 1.73 -3.09
C GLY A 115 17.91 1.80 -2.52
N ARG A 116 17.70 1.67 -1.21
CA ARG A 116 16.36 1.61 -0.60
C ARG A 116 15.82 2.95 -0.14
N ILE A 117 16.71 3.81 0.35
CA ILE A 117 16.40 5.17 0.80
C ILE A 117 17.50 6.09 0.31
N CYS A 118 17.23 7.37 0.17
CA CYS A 118 18.25 8.39 -0.08
C CYS A 118 17.89 9.72 0.57
N LEU A 119 18.86 10.63 0.62
CA LEU A 119 18.68 11.93 1.27
C LEU A 119 17.57 12.78 0.64
N LYS A 120 17.34 12.65 -0.68
CA LYS A 120 16.27 13.37 -1.40
C LYS A 120 14.89 13.00 -0.85
N TYR A 121 14.59 11.70 -0.75
CA TYR A 121 13.31 11.24 -0.22
C TYR A 121 13.20 11.46 1.29
N ALA A 122 14.31 11.38 2.04
CA ALA A 122 14.33 11.80 3.45
C ALA A 122 13.89 13.26 3.64
N PHE A 123 14.27 14.17 2.72
CA PHE A 123 13.80 15.55 2.73
C PHE A 123 12.30 15.65 2.41
N TYR A 124 11.78 14.87 1.46
CA TYR A 124 10.34 14.81 1.21
C TYR A 124 9.58 14.31 2.44
N TRP A 125 10.08 13.30 3.14
CA TRP A 125 9.52 12.83 4.40
C TRP A 125 9.54 13.91 5.49
N ALA A 126 10.59 14.74 5.58
CA ALA A 126 10.62 15.88 6.50
C ALA A 126 9.47 16.86 6.25
N VAL A 127 9.26 17.25 4.99
CA VAL A 127 8.20 18.19 4.59
C VAL A 127 6.81 17.56 4.76
N LEU A 128 6.63 16.32 4.31
CA LEU A 128 5.36 15.61 4.38
C LEU A 128 4.89 15.38 5.82
N GLY A 129 5.78 15.02 6.75
CA GLY A 129 5.37 14.88 8.14
C GLY A 129 5.07 16.20 8.84
N ALA A 130 5.77 17.29 8.47
CA ALA A 130 5.39 18.62 8.92
C ALA A 130 4.00 19.02 8.39
N LEU A 131 3.75 18.84 7.10
CA LEU A 131 2.43 19.07 6.48
C LEU A 131 1.35 18.21 7.15
N PHE A 132 1.66 16.95 7.44
CA PHE A 132 0.74 16.05 8.11
C PHE A 132 0.37 16.55 9.51
N ILE A 133 1.34 16.92 10.35
CA ILE A 133 1.07 17.35 11.73
C ILE A 133 0.43 18.74 11.82
N TYR A 134 0.82 19.68 10.96
CA TYR A 134 0.36 21.07 11.04
C TYR A 134 -0.89 21.36 10.21
N CYS A 135 -1.15 20.60 9.13
CA CYS A 135 -2.26 20.87 8.22
C CYS A 135 -3.27 19.73 8.18
N ILE A 136 -2.84 18.50 7.90
CA ILE A 136 -3.75 17.37 7.66
C ILE A 136 -4.38 16.87 8.97
N TYR A 137 -3.55 16.57 9.98
CA TYR A 137 -4.00 16.00 11.25
C TYR A 137 -4.95 16.91 12.05
N PRO A 138 -4.77 18.25 12.10
CA PRO A 138 -5.74 19.12 12.76
C PRO A 138 -7.13 19.10 12.09
N ALA A 139 -7.21 19.01 10.77
CA ALA A 139 -8.48 18.85 10.07
C ALA A 139 -9.08 17.46 10.33
N LEU A 140 -8.25 16.42 10.24
CA LEU A 140 -8.65 15.05 10.49
C LEU A 140 -9.15 14.84 11.93
N SER A 141 -8.45 15.35 12.94
CA SER A 141 -8.84 15.19 14.35
C SER A 141 -10.19 15.86 14.66
N LYS A 142 -10.53 16.97 13.99
CA LYS A 142 -11.88 17.56 14.06
C LYS A 142 -12.93 16.64 13.47
N LEU A 143 -12.67 16.07 12.29
CA LEU A 143 -13.60 15.12 11.65
C LEU A 143 -13.80 13.86 12.50
N ILE A 144 -12.73 13.30 13.04
CA ILE A 144 -12.77 12.17 13.98
C ILE A 144 -13.60 12.53 15.22
N GLY A 145 -13.48 13.77 15.71
CA GLY A 145 -14.25 14.27 16.84
C GLY A 145 -15.76 14.28 16.61
N ILE A 146 -16.23 14.46 15.36
CA ILE A 146 -17.65 14.39 14.99
C ILE A 146 -18.17 12.96 15.09
N ILE A 147 -17.34 11.98 14.75
CA ILE A 147 -17.67 10.54 14.75
C ILE A 147 -17.47 9.97 16.17
N ARG A 148 -18.06 10.58 17.20
CA ARG A 148 -17.92 10.12 18.59
C ARG A 148 -19.26 9.68 19.19
N GLY A 149 -19.18 8.90 20.27
CA GLY A 149 -20.34 8.31 20.94
C GLY A 149 -20.75 6.96 20.34
N ASN A 150 -21.98 6.53 20.62
CA ASN A 150 -22.46 5.19 20.25
C ASN A 150 -22.45 4.95 18.73
N VAL A 151 -22.79 5.97 17.94
CA VAL A 151 -22.75 5.91 16.47
C VAL A 151 -21.32 5.74 15.97
N GLY A 152 -20.36 6.46 16.57
CA GLY A 152 -18.95 6.33 16.23
C GLY A 152 -18.38 4.94 16.55
N GLU A 153 -18.80 4.33 17.66
CA GLU A 153 -18.41 2.96 18.01
C GLU A 153 -18.96 1.92 17.03
N ILE A 154 -20.25 2.02 16.66
CA ILE A 154 -20.85 1.14 15.64
C ILE A 154 -20.10 1.30 14.31
N LEU A 155 -19.89 2.54 13.86
CA LEU A 155 -19.19 2.81 12.61
C LEU A 155 -17.75 2.31 12.62
N SER A 156 -17.06 2.42 13.76
CA SER A 156 -15.69 1.91 13.92
C SER A 156 -15.65 0.38 13.76
N TRP A 157 -16.59 -0.35 14.37
CA TRP A 157 -16.69 -1.79 14.20
C TRP A 157 -17.06 -2.19 12.77
N THR A 158 -18.04 -1.50 12.16
CA THR A 158 -18.42 -1.75 10.77
C THR A 158 -17.24 -1.54 9.81
N MET A 159 -16.50 -0.43 9.96
CA MET A 159 -15.32 -0.16 9.13
C MET A 159 -14.18 -1.13 9.38
N LEU A 160 -13.98 -1.57 10.64
CA LEU A 160 -12.96 -2.56 10.95
C LEU A 160 -13.26 -3.89 10.26
N ILE A 161 -14.52 -4.37 10.37
CA ILE A 161 -14.95 -5.61 9.71
C ILE A 161 -14.83 -5.48 8.20
N PHE A 162 -15.30 -4.36 7.64
CA PHE A 162 -15.18 -4.07 6.21
C PHE A 162 -13.73 -4.17 5.71
N LEU A 163 -12.80 -3.49 6.39
CA LEU A 163 -11.38 -3.52 5.99
C LEU A 163 -10.75 -4.92 6.15
N ILE A 164 -11.14 -5.68 7.17
CA ILE A 164 -10.66 -7.07 7.33
C ILE A 164 -11.16 -7.94 6.18
N VAL A 165 -12.44 -7.86 5.84
CA VAL A 165 -13.03 -8.61 4.73
C VAL A 165 -12.37 -8.22 3.41
N ASP A 166 -12.16 -6.93 3.16
CA ASP A 166 -11.52 -6.44 1.94
C ASP A 166 -10.05 -6.86 1.87
N MET A 167 -9.30 -6.85 2.98
CA MET A 167 -7.94 -7.40 3.03
C MET A 167 -7.90 -8.89 2.68
N ILE A 168 -8.81 -9.70 3.22
CA ILE A 168 -8.89 -11.13 2.91
C ILE A 168 -9.24 -11.33 1.44
N LEU A 169 -10.24 -10.59 0.94
CA LEU A 169 -10.67 -10.67 -0.46
C LEU A 169 -9.56 -10.23 -1.42
N SER A 170 -8.84 -9.16 -1.11
CA SER A 170 -7.70 -8.67 -1.88
C SER A 170 -6.58 -9.69 -1.94
N ALA A 171 -6.23 -10.29 -0.79
CA ALA A 171 -5.22 -11.35 -0.73
C ALA A 171 -5.62 -12.59 -1.55
N ALA A 172 -6.88 -13.02 -1.44
CA ALA A 172 -7.41 -14.14 -2.21
C ALA A 172 -7.41 -13.86 -3.71
N ALA A 173 -7.82 -12.65 -4.13
CA ALA A 173 -7.85 -12.26 -5.53
C ALA A 173 -6.44 -12.17 -6.15
N VAL A 174 -5.46 -11.62 -5.40
CA VAL A 174 -4.05 -11.59 -5.84
C VAL A 174 -3.45 -13.00 -5.88
N ALA A 175 -3.78 -13.86 -4.92
CA ALA A 175 -3.34 -15.26 -4.93
C ALA A 175 -3.90 -16.02 -6.14
N ARG A 176 -5.19 -15.86 -6.44
CA ARG A 176 -5.83 -16.46 -7.62
C ARG A 176 -5.25 -15.91 -8.92
N TYR A 177 -4.98 -14.60 -9.02
CA TYR A 177 -4.28 -14.01 -10.16
C TYR A 177 -2.92 -14.65 -10.41
N LYS A 178 -2.11 -14.86 -9.35
CA LYS A 178 -0.82 -15.55 -9.47
C LYS A 178 -1.00 -17.02 -9.88
N GLN A 179 -2.02 -17.70 -9.36
CA GLN A 179 -2.32 -19.09 -9.73
C GLN A 179 -2.74 -19.22 -11.20
N ARG A 180 -3.56 -18.30 -11.72
CA ARG A 180 -4.01 -18.29 -13.13
C ARG A 180 -2.86 -18.27 -14.14
N TYR A 181 -1.70 -17.74 -13.73
CA TYR A 181 -0.51 -17.75 -14.57
C TYR A 181 0.03 -19.17 -14.81
N PHE A 182 -0.04 -20.05 -13.80
CA PHE A 182 0.45 -21.43 -13.89
C PHE A 182 -0.65 -22.42 -14.27
N ASP A 183 -1.85 -22.23 -13.71
CA ASP A 183 -3.02 -23.06 -13.97
C ASP A 183 -4.29 -22.18 -14.06
N PRO A 184 -4.82 -21.96 -15.27
CA PRO A 184 -6.00 -21.15 -15.46
C PRO A 184 -7.28 -21.86 -15.00
N THR A 185 -7.28 -23.17 -14.80
CA THR A 185 -8.51 -23.91 -14.49
C THR A 185 -8.97 -23.67 -13.05
N PRO A 186 -10.26 -23.35 -12.82
CA PRO A 186 -10.79 -23.19 -11.47
C PRO A 186 -11.11 -24.56 -10.85
N HIS A 187 -10.54 -24.84 -9.68
CA HIS A 187 -10.72 -26.12 -8.99
C HIS A 187 -11.79 -26.07 -7.89
N SER A 188 -12.24 -24.86 -7.53
CA SER A 188 -13.24 -24.64 -6.48
C SER A 188 -14.26 -23.58 -6.88
N ILE A 189 -15.39 -23.55 -6.16
CA ILE A 189 -16.42 -22.50 -6.32
C ILE A 189 -15.84 -21.12 -5.98
N VAL A 190 -14.92 -21.05 -5.02
CA VAL A 190 -14.24 -19.80 -4.65
C VAL A 190 -13.40 -19.29 -5.81
N ASP A 191 -12.67 -20.17 -6.51
CA ASP A 191 -11.89 -19.79 -7.69
C ASP A 191 -12.78 -19.25 -8.80
N GLN A 192 -13.93 -19.89 -9.06
CA GLN A 192 -14.90 -19.41 -10.05
C GLN A 192 -15.43 -18.01 -9.69
N ILE A 193 -15.82 -17.79 -8.43
CA ILE A 193 -16.29 -16.47 -7.96
C ILE A 193 -15.18 -15.42 -8.10
N LEU A 194 -13.94 -15.75 -7.75
CA LEU A 194 -12.80 -14.84 -7.89
C LEU A 194 -12.47 -14.55 -9.36
N ASP A 195 -12.63 -15.55 -10.24
CA ASP A 195 -12.44 -15.38 -11.67
C ASP A 195 -13.48 -14.46 -12.30
N ASP A 196 -14.74 -14.62 -11.92
CA ASP A 196 -15.85 -13.79 -12.39
C ASP A 196 -15.77 -12.36 -11.82
N THR A 197 -15.43 -12.23 -10.54
CA THR A 197 -15.47 -10.93 -9.83
C THR A 197 -14.19 -10.11 -10.03
N TYR A 198 -13.04 -10.78 -10.15
CA TYR A 198 -11.70 -10.19 -10.25
C TYR A 198 -10.87 -10.85 -11.37
N PRO A 199 -11.28 -10.65 -12.64
CA PRO A 199 -10.48 -11.09 -13.78
C PRO A 199 -9.14 -10.33 -13.83
N ASP A 200 -8.16 -10.88 -14.55
CA ASP A 200 -6.79 -10.34 -14.63
C ASP A 200 -6.75 -8.85 -14.94
N ARG A 201 -7.53 -8.41 -15.92
CA ARG A 201 -7.64 -6.99 -16.30
C ARG A 201 -7.99 -6.09 -15.11
N LYS A 202 -8.96 -6.51 -14.29
CA LYS A 202 -9.41 -5.71 -13.13
C LYS A 202 -8.32 -5.66 -12.05
N ILE A 203 -7.61 -6.77 -11.83
CA ILE A 203 -6.48 -6.83 -10.90
C ILE A 203 -5.33 -5.95 -11.38
N GLU A 204 -5.02 -5.93 -12.67
CA GLU A 204 -3.97 -5.09 -13.26
C GLU A 204 -4.34 -3.60 -13.27
N GLU A 205 -5.63 -3.26 -13.41
CA GLU A 205 -6.12 -1.88 -13.26
C GLU A 205 -6.02 -1.39 -11.80
N ILE A 206 -6.37 -2.24 -10.83
CA ILE A 206 -6.30 -1.92 -9.39
C ILE A 206 -4.84 -1.90 -8.90
N PHE A 207 -4.03 -2.85 -9.34
CA PHE A 207 -2.62 -3.03 -8.96
C PHE A 207 -1.69 -2.98 -10.20
N PRO A 208 -1.40 -1.80 -10.76
CA PRO A 208 -0.55 -1.68 -11.95
C PRO A 208 0.86 -2.28 -11.80
N SER A 209 1.38 -2.37 -10.57
CA SER A 209 2.66 -3.04 -10.27
C SER A 209 2.65 -4.53 -10.62
N MET A 210 1.49 -5.21 -10.50
CA MET A 210 1.34 -6.63 -10.81
C MET A 210 1.46 -6.92 -12.30
N LYS A 211 1.02 -5.98 -13.16
CA LYS A 211 1.21 -6.08 -14.61
C LYS A 211 2.69 -6.02 -14.97
N LYS A 212 3.41 -5.03 -14.43
CA LYS A 212 4.87 -4.86 -14.63
C LYS A 212 5.63 -6.11 -14.15
N SER A 213 5.24 -6.65 -12.99
CA SER A 213 5.82 -7.88 -12.46
C SER A 213 5.56 -9.08 -13.38
N ARG A 214 4.32 -9.27 -13.86
CA ARG A 214 3.98 -10.38 -14.78
C ARG A 214 4.73 -10.29 -16.11
N GLU A 215 4.87 -9.09 -16.67
CA GLU A 215 5.67 -8.86 -17.87
C GLU A 215 7.14 -9.23 -17.62
N GLN A 216 7.71 -8.82 -16.49
CA GLN A 216 9.08 -9.16 -16.11
C GLN A 216 9.28 -10.67 -15.88
N PHE A 217 8.36 -11.34 -15.16
CA PHE A 217 8.40 -12.80 -14.96
C PHE A 217 8.22 -13.56 -16.29
N GLY A 218 7.30 -13.14 -17.15
CA GLY A 218 7.12 -13.73 -18.48
C GLY A 218 8.32 -13.55 -19.41
N LEU A 219 9.07 -12.46 -19.25
CA LEU A 219 10.35 -12.23 -19.95
C LEU A 219 11.50 -13.06 -19.35
N MET A 220 11.48 -13.34 -18.05
CA MET A 220 12.48 -14.18 -17.38
C MET A 220 12.26 -15.69 -17.60
N GLU A 221 11.01 -16.13 -17.77
CA GLU A 221 10.70 -17.55 -18.01
C GLU A 221 10.67 -17.96 -19.49
N GLY A 222 10.62 -16.99 -20.42
CA GLY A 222 10.63 -17.27 -21.85
C GLY A 222 9.48 -18.19 -22.26
N GLU A 223 8.29 -17.60 -22.41
CA GLU A 223 7.02 -18.27 -22.72
C GLU A 223 6.50 -19.19 -21.61
N GLY A 224 5.28 -18.90 -21.12
CA GLY A 224 4.60 -19.71 -20.13
C GLY A 224 4.44 -21.18 -20.58
N PRO A 225 4.23 -22.11 -19.64
CA PRO A 225 4.28 -23.56 -19.87
C PRO A 225 3.38 -24.04 -21.02
N GLY A 226 2.25 -23.36 -21.28
CA GLY A 226 1.33 -23.70 -22.37
C GLY A 226 1.89 -23.54 -23.79
N LYS A 227 2.93 -22.71 -24.00
CA LYS A 227 3.58 -22.58 -25.33
C LYS A 227 4.78 -23.50 -25.51
N ARG A 228 5.40 -23.98 -24.42
CA ARG A 228 6.46 -24.99 -24.51
C ARG A 228 5.93 -26.35 -24.95
N GLU A 229 4.69 -26.69 -24.61
CA GLU A 229 4.06 -27.92 -25.13
C GLU A 229 3.79 -27.80 -26.63
N GLU A 230 3.22 -26.67 -27.10
CA GLU A 230 3.01 -26.44 -28.54
C GLU A 230 4.34 -26.39 -29.34
N ALA A 231 5.40 -25.78 -28.80
CA ALA A 231 6.71 -25.74 -29.45
C ALA A 231 7.44 -27.11 -29.42
N SER A 232 7.26 -27.90 -28.36
CA SER A 232 7.81 -29.26 -28.21
C SER A 232 7.09 -30.26 -29.13
N GLU A 233 5.78 -30.11 -29.30
CA GLU A 233 5.00 -30.91 -30.24
C GLU A 233 5.28 -30.51 -31.70
N ALA A 234 5.38 -29.21 -32.00
CA ALA A 234 5.76 -28.73 -33.34
C ALA A 234 7.18 -29.16 -33.74
N SER A 235 8.12 -29.25 -32.79
CA SER A 235 9.48 -29.74 -33.05
C SER A 235 9.58 -31.27 -33.18
N LYS A 236 8.58 -32.03 -32.74
CA LYS A 236 8.50 -33.49 -32.92
C LYS A 236 7.72 -33.90 -34.17
N ALA A 237 6.99 -32.96 -34.77
CA ALA A 237 6.22 -33.15 -36.00
C ALA A 237 6.95 -32.68 -37.28
N ALA A 238 8.17 -32.13 -37.15
CA ALA A 238 9.06 -31.74 -38.23
C ALA A 238 10.26 -32.70 -38.32
#